data_AF-A0A2K5PN52-F1
#
_entry.id   AF-A0A2K5PN52-F1
#
_cell.length_a   1.000
_cell.length_b   1.000
_cell.length_c   1.000
_cell.angle_alpha   90.00
_cell.angle_beta   90.00
_cell.angle_gamma   90.00
#
_symmetry.space_group_name_H-M   'P 1'
#
loop_
_entity.id
_entity.type
_entity.pdbx_description
1 polymer ?
#
loop_
_entity_poly.entity_id
_entity_poly.type
_entity_poly.pdbx_seq_one_letter_code
_entity_poly.pdbx_strand_id
1 'polypeptide(L)'
;MRLKISLLKEPKHILLICVGWTTAEELYSCSDDHQIVKWNLLTSETTQIVKLPDDIYPIDFHWFPKSLGVKKQTQAESFVLTSSDDFSHVISFR
;
A
#
# COMPACT_ATOMS: atom_id res chain seq x y z
N MET A 1 15.21 23.32 8.38
CA MET A 1 14.23 22.35 7.83
C MET A 1 13.02 22.30 8.76
N ARG A 2 11.79 22.24 8.24
CA ARG A 2 10.56 22.14 9.05
C ARG A 2 9.70 21.02 8.51
N LEU A 3 9.26 20.11 9.38
CA LEU A 3 8.27 19.08 9.04
C LEU A 3 6.90 19.73 8.90
N LYS A 4 6.23 19.50 7.78
CA LYS A 4 4.83 19.87 7.57
C LYS A 4 3.97 18.62 7.73
N ILE A 5 2.98 18.69 8.61
CA ILE A 5 2.04 17.59 8.88
C ILE A 5 0.67 17.99 8.32
N SER A 6 0.01 17.06 7.64
CA SER A 6 -1.34 17.21 7.10
C SER A 6 -2.22 16.08 7.60
N LEU A 7 -3.47 16.40 7.94
CA LEU A 7 -4.48 15.45 8.42
C LEU A 7 -5.67 15.48 7.46
N LEU A 8 -6.15 14.29 7.06
CA LEU A 8 -7.35 14.16 6.25
C LEU A 8 -8.59 14.48 7.10
N LYS A 9 -9.58 15.13 6.48
CA LYS A 9 -10.82 15.51 7.18
C LYS A 9 -11.68 14.30 7.56
N GLU A 10 -11.61 13.24 6.76
CA GLU A 10 -12.39 12.02 6.97
C GLU A 10 -11.46 10.80 6.85
N PRO A 11 -11.63 9.81 7.73
CA PRO A 11 -10.87 8.56 7.65
C PRO A 11 -11.31 7.77 6.41
N LYS A 12 -10.33 7.26 5.64
CA LYS A 12 -10.59 6.37 4.49
C LYS A 12 -10.65 4.89 4.87
N HIS A 13 -10.14 4.57 6.06
CA HIS A 13 -10.16 3.24 6.66
C HIS A 13 -10.76 3.33 8.06
N ILE A 14 -11.30 2.20 8.56
CA ILE A 14 -11.75 2.09 9.94
C ILE A 14 -10.51 2.12 10.87
N LEU A 15 -9.52 1.25 10.60
CA LEU A 15 -8.21 1.28 11.24
C LEU A 15 -7.09 1.06 10.21
N LEU A 16 -6.23 2.06 10.07
CA LEU A 16 -5.03 1.96 9.24
C LEU A 16 -3.97 1.11 9.94
N ILE A 17 -3.48 0.06 9.29
CA ILE A 17 -2.45 -0.83 9.84
C ILE A 17 -1.06 -0.45 9.34
N CYS A 18 -0.87 -0.43 8.02
CA CYS A 18 0.43 -0.17 7.42
C CYS A 18 0.32 0.64 6.14
N VAL A 19 1.42 1.32 5.79
CA VAL A 19 1.54 2.18 4.61
C VAL A 19 2.87 1.96 3.92
N GLY A 20 2.88 2.03 2.59
CA GLY A 20 4.10 1.91 1.80
C GLY A 20 4.06 2.77 0.56
N TRP A 21 5.13 3.55 0.37
CA TRP A 21 5.28 4.46 -0.76
C TRP A 21 5.93 3.74 -1.95
N THR A 22 5.39 3.94 -3.15
CA THR A 22 5.99 3.47 -4.41
C THR A 22 6.72 4.59 -5.15
N THR A 23 6.23 5.82 -5.05
CA THR A 23 6.79 7.04 -5.65
C THR A 23 6.62 8.23 -4.71
N ALA A 24 6.95 9.45 -5.11
CA ALA A 24 6.69 10.65 -4.30
C ALA A 24 5.20 11.08 -4.30
N GLU A 25 4.37 10.51 -5.18
CA GLU A 25 2.98 10.93 -5.40
C GLU A 25 1.99 9.80 -5.12
N GLU A 26 2.49 8.61 -4.83
CA GLU A 26 1.70 7.39 -4.71
C GLU A 26 2.06 6.62 -3.45
N LEU A 27 1.01 6.34 -2.67
CA LEU A 27 1.05 5.62 -1.41
C LEU A 27 0.03 4.50 -1.46
N TYR A 28 0.34 3.35 -0.86
CA TYR A 28 -0.64 2.32 -0.58
C TYR A 28 -0.82 2.16 0.91
N SER A 29 -2.03 1.82 1.31
CA SER A 29 -2.37 1.47 2.69
C SER A 29 -3.04 0.11 2.75
N CYS A 30 -2.86 -0.55 3.89
CA CYS A 30 -3.63 -1.73 4.27
C CYS A 30 -4.28 -1.50 5.64
N SER A 31 -5.43 -2.12 5.85
CA SER A 31 -6.34 -1.83 6.96
C SER A 31 -7.02 -3.10 7.46
N ASP A 32 -7.58 -3.03 8.66
CA ASP A 32 -8.32 -4.12 9.30
C ASP A 32 -9.66 -4.43 8.61
N ASP A 33 -10.13 -3.55 7.73
CA ASP A 33 -11.25 -3.77 6.82
C ASP A 33 -10.91 -4.70 5.63
N HIS A 34 -9.72 -5.33 5.64
CA HIS A 34 -9.22 -6.21 4.60
C HIS A 34 -9.07 -5.52 3.23
N GLN A 35 -8.94 -4.20 3.19
CA GLN A 35 -8.77 -3.45 1.95
C GLN A 35 -7.33 -2.96 1.77
N ILE A 36 -6.80 -3.15 0.56
CA ILE A 36 -5.60 -2.47 0.09
C ILE A 36 -6.04 -1.31 -0.81
N VAL A 37 -5.69 -0.08 -0.41
CA VAL A 37 -6.09 1.15 -1.09
C VAL A 37 -4.86 1.89 -1.60
N LYS A 38 -4.94 2.35 -2.84
CA LYS A 38 -3.97 3.24 -3.48
C LYS A 38 -4.41 4.69 -3.32
N TRP A 39 -3.47 5.56 -2.99
CA TRP A 39 -3.66 6.99 -2.80
C TRP A 39 -2.92 7.75 -3.88
N ASN A 40 -3.62 8.68 -4.52
CA ASN A 40 -3.00 9.75 -5.28
C ASN A 40 -2.82 10.95 -4.35
N LEU A 41 -1.57 11.32 -4.06
CA LEU A 41 -1.26 12.37 -3.10
C LEU A 41 -1.34 13.79 -3.69
N LEU A 42 -1.40 13.90 -5.01
CA LEU A 42 -1.68 15.16 -5.69
C LEU A 42 -3.17 15.50 -5.65
N THR A 43 -4.03 14.52 -5.92
CA THR A 43 -5.49 14.71 -5.99
C THR A 43 -6.22 14.37 -4.70
N SER A 44 -5.56 13.70 -3.75
CA SER A 44 -6.16 13.10 -2.55
C SER A 44 -7.23 12.02 -2.84
N GLU A 45 -7.23 11.47 -4.06
CA GLU A 45 -8.13 10.39 -4.45
C GLU A 45 -7.62 9.04 -3.96
N THR A 46 -8.57 8.16 -3.63
CA THR A 46 -8.30 6.80 -3.16
C THR A 46 -8.99 5.79 -4.05
N THR A 47 -8.29 4.73 -4.42
CA THR A 47 -8.84 3.61 -5.22
C THR A 47 -8.56 2.30 -4.50
N GLN A 48 -9.59 1.49 -4.29
CA GLN A 48 -9.40 0.12 -3.79
C GLN A 48 -8.73 -0.72 -4.87
N ILE A 49 -7.60 -1.35 -4.53
CA ILE A 49 -6.83 -2.17 -5.47
C ILE A 49 -7.12 -3.65 -5.24
N VAL A 50 -7.17 -4.07 -3.99
CA VAL A 50 -7.48 -5.46 -3.61
C VAL A 50 -8.34 -5.49 -2.35
N LYS A 51 -9.28 -6.44 -2.32
CA LYS A 51 -9.88 -6.95 -1.09
C LYS A 51 -9.18 -8.25 -0.72
N LEU A 52 -8.55 -8.29 0.45
CA LEU A 52 -7.98 -9.50 1.02
C LEU A 52 -9.11 -10.44 1.47
N PRO A 53 -8.86 -11.77 1.48
CA PRO A 53 -9.68 -12.71 2.23
C PRO A 53 -9.93 -12.26 3.67
N ASP A 54 -11.13 -12.54 4.19
CA ASP A 54 -11.57 -12.09 5.51
C ASP A 54 -10.78 -12.76 6.68
N ASP A 55 -9.98 -13.79 6.38
CA ASP A 55 -9.09 -14.48 7.32
C ASP A 55 -7.63 -13.97 7.29
N ILE A 56 -7.29 -13.06 6.38
CA ILE A 56 -5.96 -12.45 6.29
C ILE A 56 -5.98 -11.08 6.96
N TYR A 57 -5.31 -11.00 8.11
CA TYR A 57 -5.13 -9.74 8.85
C TYR A 57 -3.72 -9.20 8.63
N PRO A 58 -3.56 -8.09 7.88
CA PRO A 58 -2.26 -7.52 7.57
C PRO A 58 -1.58 -6.98 8.84
N ILE A 59 -0.25 -7.00 8.87
CA ILE A 59 0.58 -6.38 9.92
C ILE A 59 1.53 -5.36 9.29
N ASP A 60 2.16 -5.73 8.17
CA ASP A 60 3.08 -4.87 7.43
C ASP A 60 3.19 -5.33 5.98
N PHE A 61 3.67 -4.48 5.07
CA PHE A 61 4.10 -4.93 3.75
C PHE A 61 5.34 -4.19 3.27
N HIS A 62 6.10 -4.86 2.40
CA HIS A 62 7.30 -4.30 1.79
C HIS A 62 7.28 -4.44 0.28
N TRP A 63 7.44 -3.31 -0.42
CA TRP A 63 7.52 -3.27 -1.87
C TRP A 63 8.71 -4.04 -2.41
N PHE A 64 8.51 -4.71 -3.54
CA PHE A 64 9.62 -5.20 -4.33
C PHE A 64 10.43 -4.01 -4.84
N PRO A 65 11.76 -3.96 -4.61
CA PRO A 65 12.58 -2.82 -5.05
C PRO A 65 12.54 -2.66 -6.57
N LYS A 66 12.10 -1.50 -7.05
CA LYS A 66 12.18 -1.14 -8.46
C LYS A 66 13.61 -0.71 -8.78
N SER A 67 14.26 -1.36 -9.76
CA SER A 67 15.56 -0.91 -10.26
C SER A 67 15.39 0.37 -11.08
N LEU A 68 16.16 1.41 -10.79
CA LEU A 68 16.19 2.68 -11.57
C LEU A 68 16.92 2.54 -12.93
N GLY A 69 17.15 1.31 -13.42
CA GLY A 69 17.94 1.01 -14.62
C GLY A 69 17.23 1.25 -15.96
N VAL A 70 18.03 1.46 -17.02
CA VAL A 70 17.66 1.90 -18.38
C VAL A 70 16.71 0.95 -19.15
N LYS A 71 16.45 -0.26 -18.65
CA LYS A 71 15.47 -1.16 -19.26
C LYS A 71 14.18 -1.13 -18.45
N LYS A 72 13.21 -0.31 -18.90
CA LYS A 72 11.79 -0.42 -18.52
C LYS A 72 11.24 -1.77 -19.01
N GLN A 73 11.61 -2.85 -18.34
CA GLN A 73 10.80 -4.06 -18.39
C GLN A 73 9.57 -3.76 -17.53
N THR A 74 8.38 -3.95 -18.09
CA THR A 74 7.10 -3.77 -17.39
C THR A 74 7.06 -4.75 -16.23
N GLN A 75 7.61 -4.36 -15.09
CA GLN A 75 7.70 -5.18 -13.90
C GLN A 75 6.38 -5.05 -13.15
N ALA A 76 5.74 -6.18 -12.86
CA ALA A 76 4.51 -6.21 -12.07
C ALA A 76 4.73 -5.49 -10.74
N GLU A 77 3.81 -4.60 -10.36
CA GLU A 77 3.87 -3.93 -9.06
C GLU A 77 3.60 -4.98 -7.99
N SER A 78 4.65 -5.37 -7.27
CA SER A 78 4.57 -6.47 -6.32
C SER A 78 5.10 -6.07 -4.95
N PHE A 79 4.51 -6.64 -3.91
CA PHE A 79 4.96 -6.51 -2.54
C PHE A 79 4.72 -7.79 -1.76
N VAL A 80 5.41 -7.92 -0.64
CA VAL A 80 5.16 -8.98 0.34
C VAL A 80 4.37 -8.39 1.50
N LEU A 81 3.26 -9.03 1.86
CA LEU A 81 2.41 -8.70 3.01
C LEU A 81 2.67 -9.73 4.12
N THR A 82 3.01 -9.27 5.31
CA THR A 82 3.04 -10.10 6.51
C THR A 82 1.71 -10.00 7.22
N SER A 83 1.16 -11.13 7.66
CA SER A 83 -0.12 -11.21 8.35
C SER A 83 -0.02 -11.91 9.71
N SER A 84 -1.08 -11.81 10.52
CA SER A 84 -1.14 -12.40 11.87
C SER A 84 -1.31 -13.92 11.90
N ASP A 85 -1.44 -14.55 10.74
CA ASP A 85 -1.50 -16.00 10.56
C ASP A 85 -0.10 -16.64 10.53
N ASP A 86 0.94 -15.89 10.87
CA ASP A 86 2.37 -16.24 10.78
C ASP A 86 2.87 -16.49 9.34
N PHE A 87 2.05 -16.21 8.32
CA PHE A 87 2.42 -16.36 6.91
C PHE A 87 2.78 -15.02 6.26
N SER A 88 3.48 -15.13 5.13
CA SER A 88 3.77 -14.02 4.22
C SER A 88 3.11 -14.26 2.87
N HIS A 89 2.40 -13.25 2.37
CA HIS A 89 1.64 -13.31 1.12
C HIS A 89 2.33 -12.44 0.06
N VAL A 90 2.61 -12.99 -1.12
CA VAL A 90 3.12 -12.21 -2.26
C VAL A 90 1.94 -11.68 -3.06
N ILE A 91 1.83 -10.37 -3.18
CA ILE A 91 0.78 -9.70 -3.94
C ILE A 91 1.41 -9.03 -5.16
N SER A 92 0.84 -9.27 -6.35
CA SER A 92 1.30 -8.71 -7.62
C SER A 92 0.12 -8.16 -8.42
N PHE A 93 0.23 -6.92 -8.88
CA PHE A 93 -0.74 -6.26 -9.78
C PHE A 93 -0.14 -6.12 -11.19
N ARG A 94 -0.99 -6.18 -12.21
CA ARG A 94 -0.65 -5.93 -13.61
C ARG A 94 -1.25 -4.63 -14.10
#